data_AF-A0A8X6GAY3-F1
#
_entry.id   AF-A0A8X6GAY3-F1
#
_cell.length_a   1.000
_cell.length_b   1.000
_cell.length_c   1.000
_cell.angle_alpha   90.00
_cell.angle_beta   90.00
_cell.angle_gamma   90.00
#
_symmetry.space_group_name_H-M   'P 1'
#
loop_
_entity.id
_entity.type
_entity.pdbx_description
1 polymer ?
#
loop_
_entity_poly.entity_id
_entity_poly.type
_entity_poly.pdbx_seq_one_letter_code
_entity_poly.pdbx_strand_id
1 'polypeptide(L)' 'MLKIFQKAYGGVIKQSQTLMWYKRFREGQESVNNDDRSRCPSTSQTDNSVQKVPQVLDKDKRFSGWMIAEEC' A
#
# COMPACT_ATOMS: atom_id res chain seq x y z
N MET A 1 29.62 0.50 7.12
CA MET A 1 28.36 1.28 7.19
C MET A 1 27.78 1.34 8.60
N LEU A 2 27.42 0.23 9.24
CA LEU A 2 26.78 0.24 10.57
C LEU A 2 27.55 1.00 11.66
N LYS A 3 28.87 0.80 11.76
CA LYS A 3 29.72 1.52 12.72
C LYS A 3 29.69 3.05 12.51
N ILE A 4 29.53 3.50 11.26
CA ILE A 4 29.47 4.93 10.91
C ILE A 4 28.14 5.51 11.37
N PHE A 5 27.04 4.81 11.09
CA PHE A 5 25.71 5.21 11.57
C PHE A 5 25.61 5.20 13.09
N GLN A 6 26.22 4.22 13.77
CA GLN A 6 26.27 4.19 15.23
C GLN A 6 27.04 5.37 15.82
N LYS A 7 28.16 5.74 15.20
CA LYS A 7 28.96 6.90 15.62
C LYS A 7 28.26 8.23 15.37
N ALA A 8 27.54 8.35 14.24
CA ALA A 8 26.89 9.60 13.84
C ALA A 8 25.52 9.82 14.51
N TYR A 9 24.72 8.76 14.66
CA TYR A 9 23.32 8.85 15.09
C TYR A 9 23.03 8.12 16.40
N GLY A 10 24.01 7.45 17.02
CA GLY A 10 23.84 6.81 18.33
C GLY A 10 22.84 5.65 18.33
N GLY A 11 23.21 4.49 17.79
CA GLY A 11 22.44 3.23 17.93
C GLY A 11 21.04 3.18 17.33
N VAL A 12 20.56 4.25 16.69
CA VAL A 12 19.16 4.41 16.24
C VAL A 12 18.73 3.44 15.12
N ILE A 13 19.66 2.93 14.31
CA ILE A 13 19.32 2.13 13.11
C ILE A 13 19.58 0.64 13.32
N LYS A 14 18.56 -0.19 13.07
CA LYS A 14 18.67 -1.66 13.07
C LYS A 14 19.61 -2.14 11.96
N GLN A 15 20.47 -3.11 12.27
CA GLN A 15 21.42 -3.69 11.31
C GLN A 15 20.78 -4.21 10.03
N SER A 16 19.61 -4.85 10.13
CA SER A 16 18.84 -5.35 8.98
C SER A 16 18.45 -4.22 8.02
N GLN A 17 18.06 -3.06 8.55
CA GLN A 17 17.63 -1.92 7.74
C GLN A 17 18.81 -1.28 7.01
N THR A 18 19.98 -1.16 7.66
CA THR A 18 21.20 -0.69 7.00
C THR A 18 21.63 -1.61 5.86
N LEU A 19 21.53 -2.93 6.04
CA LEU A 19 21.88 -3.91 5.01
C LEU A 19 20.90 -3.89 3.84
N MET A 20 19.60 -3.71 4.11
CA MET A 20 18.58 -3.55 3.07
C MET A 20 18.87 -2.34 2.18
N TRP A 21 19.12 -1.17 2.80
CA TRP A 21 19.48 0.04 2.06
C TRP A 21 20.79 -0.11 1.30
N TYR A 22 21.82 -0.72 1.90
CA TYR A 22 23.07 -1.01 1.21
C TYR A 22 22.86 -1.83 -0.06
N LYS A 23 21.99 -2.85 -0.01
CA LYS A 23 21.65 -3.67 -1.18
C LYS A 23 20.94 -2.85 -2.26
N ARG A 24 19.93 -2.04 -1.88
CA ARG A 24 19.20 -1.16 -2.82
C ARG A 24 20.13 -0.18 -3.54
N PHE A 25 21.03 0.47 -2.80
CA PHE A 25 22.02 1.37 -3.40
C PHE A 25 22.99 0.65 -4.33
N ARG A 26 23.36 -0.60 -4.02
CA ARG A 26 24.18 -1.44 -4.92
C ARG A 26 23.46 -1.85 -6.20
N GLU A 27 22.14 -1.96 -6.14
CA GLU A 27 21.25 -2.27 -7.27
C GLU A 27 20.86 -1.02 -8.08
N GLY A 28 21.38 0.17 -7.72
CA GLY A 28 21.11 1.43 -8.42
C GLY A 28 19.76 2.07 -8.07
N GLN A 29 19.06 1.55 -7.06
CA GLN A 29 17.86 2.20 -6.53
C GLN A 29 18.25 3.29 -5.54
N GLU A 30 18.26 4.53 -6.03
CA GLU A 30 18.56 5.74 -5.24
C GLU A 30 17.30 6.40 -4.64
N SER A 31 16.11 5.88 -4.95
CA SER A 31 14.85 6.39 -4.39
C SER A 31 14.82 6.23 -2.87
N VAL A 32 14.59 7.35 -2.18
CA VAL A 32 14.41 7.39 -0.72
C VAL A 32 12.96 7.06 -0.32
N ASN A 33 12.04 7.12 -1.27
CA ASN A 33 10.64 6.81 -1.01
C ASN A 33 10.45 5.32 -0.71
N ASN A 34 9.44 5.03 0.12
CA ASN A 34 9.02 3.65 0.33
C ASN A 34 8.55 3.05 -1.01
N ASP A 35 8.82 1.76 -1.21
CA ASP A 35 8.24 1.03 -2.32
C ASP A 35 6.72 1.06 -2.23
N ASP A 36 6.06 0.94 -3.39
CA ASP A 36 4.64 0.74 -3.46
C ASP A 36 4.26 -0.46 -2.60
N ARG A 37 3.55 -0.18 -1.52
CA ARG A 37 3.00 -1.22 -0.67
C ARG A 37 1.86 -1.86 -1.45
N SER A 38 1.94 -3.18 -1.63
CA SER A 38 0.79 -3.96 -2.05
C SER A 38 -0.36 -3.61 -1.11
N ARG A 39 -1.40 -2.98 -1.66
CA ARG A 39 -2.63 -2.76 -0.89
C ARG A 39 -3.23 -4.13 -0.62
N CYS A 40 -3.86 -4.28 0.55
CA CYS A 40 -4.65 -5.48 0.81
C CYS A 40 -5.63 -5.65 -0.35
N PRO A 41 -5.64 -6.79 -1.07
CA PRO A 41 -6.66 -7.03 -2.08
C PRO A 41 -7.99 -6.96 -1.36
N SER A 42 -8.74 -5.89 -1.62
CA SER A 42 -10.07 -5.73 -1.06
C SER A 42 -10.92 -6.84 -1.70
N THR A 43 -11.22 -7.88 -0.94
CA THR A 43 -12.04 -9.01 -1.38
C THR A 43 -13.45 -8.59 -1.82
N SER A 44 -13.85 -7.35 -1.53
CA SER A 44 -15.10 -6.72 -1.97
C SER A 44 -15.02 -5.95 -3.30
N GLN A 45 -13.83 -5.70 -3.85
CA GLN A 45 -13.63 -5.00 -5.12
C GLN A 45 -13.35 -6.00 -6.26
N THR A 46 -14.34 -6.81 -6.61
CA THR A 46 -14.29 -7.58 -7.86
C THR A 46 -14.77 -6.66 -8.99
N ASP A 47 -14.22 -6.78 -10.20
CA ASP A 47 -14.66 -5.95 -11.35
C ASP A 47 -16.18 -6.00 -11.57
N ASN A 48 -16.80 -7.14 -11.21
CA ASN A 48 -18.24 -7.33 -11.20
C ASN A 48 -18.97 -6.43 -10.20
N SER A 49 -18.52 -6.34 -8.94
CA SER A 49 -19.16 -5.47 -7.94
C SER A 49 -18.97 -3.99 -8.28
N VAL A 50 -17.81 -3.60 -8.84
CA VAL A 50 -17.53 -2.21 -9.26
C VAL A 50 -18.45 -1.77 -10.41
N GLN A 51 -18.82 -2.67 -11.33
CA GLN A 51 -19.72 -2.36 -12.45
C GLN A 51 -21.21 -2.35 -12.06
N LYS A 52 -21.60 -3.10 -11.03
CA LYS A 52 -22.99 -3.17 -10.56
C LYS A 52 -23.42 -1.94 -9.77
N VAL A 53 -22.53 -1.37 -8.95
CA VAL A 53 -22.84 -0.20 -8.11
C VAL A 53 -23.41 0.98 -8.92
N PRO A 54 -22.81 1.40 -10.06
CA PRO A 54 -23.38 2.44 -10.92
C PRO A 54 -24.77 2.09 -11.47
N GLN A 55 -25.02 0.83 -11.82
CA GLN A 55 -26.32 0.39 -12.37
C GLN A 55 -27.44 0.45 -11.33
N VAL A 56 -27.13 0.15 -10.07
CA VAL A 56 -28.10 0.25 -8.96
C VAL A 56 -28.42 1.72 -8.66
N LEU A 57 -27.38 2.57 -8.63
CA LEU A 57 -27.53 4.01 -8.37
C LEU A 57 -28.26 4.76 -9.50
N ASP A 58 -28.12 4.33 -10.75
CA ASP A 58 -28.80 4.95 -11.89
C ASP A 58 -30.31 4.65 -11.91
N LYS A 59 -30.71 3.49 -11.38
CA LYS A 59 -32.12 3.13 -11.19
C LYS A 59 -32.78 3.93 -10.07
N ASP A 60 -32.09 4.09 -8.95
CA ASP A 60 -32.54 4.98 -7.86
C ASP A 60 -31.35 5.50 -7.05
N LYS A 61 -31.20 6.84 -7.06
CA LYS A 61 -30.10 7.54 -6.39
C LYS A 61 -30.25 7.57 -4.86
N ARG A 62 -31.38 7.09 -4.31
CA ARG A 62 -31.66 7.08 -2.87
C ARG A 62 -31.20 5.81 -2.15
N PHE A 63 -30.53 4.89 -2.84
CA PHE A 63 -30.02 3.66 -2.24
C PHE A 63 -28.98 3.94 -1.13
N SER A 64 -29.18 3.31 0.03
CA SER A 64 -28.17 3.30 1.10
C SER A 64 -27.05 2.32 0.77
N GLY A 65 -25.83 2.56 1.30
CA GLY A 65 -24.67 1.69 1.03
C GLY A 65 -24.90 0.21 1.38
N TRP A 66 -25.79 -0.09 2.33
CA TRP A 66 -26.19 -1.45 2.70
C TRP A 66 -27.06 -2.12 1.64
N MET A 67 -28.04 -1.40 1.09
CA MET A 67 -28.88 -1.93 0.01
C MET A 67 -28.08 -2.19 -1.26
N ILE A 68 -27.08 -1.36 -1.54
CA ILE A 68 -26.16 -1.57 -2.66
C ILE A 68 -25.35 -2.86 -2.45
N ALA A 69 -24.91 -3.14 -1.23
CA ALA A 69 -24.17 -4.36 -0.90
C ALA A 69 -25.03 -5.64 -0.96
N GLU A 70 -26.35 -5.53 -0.82
CA GLU A 70 -27.28 -6.66 -0.98
C GLU A 70 -27.59 -6.93 -2.46
N GLU A 71 -27.62 -5.88 -3.28
CA GLU A 71 -27.92 -5.96 -4.72
C GLU A 71 -26.68 -6.24 -5.59
N CYS A 72 -25.47 -5.90 -5.12
CA CYS A 72 -24.20 -6.07 -5.83
C CYS A 72 -23.49 -7.39 -5.51
#